data_AF-A0A447TKN5-F1
#
_entry.id   AF-A0A447TKN5-F1
#
_cell.length_a   1.000
_cell.length_b   1.000
_cell.length_c   1.000
_cell.angle_alpha   90.00
_cell.angle_beta   90.00
_cell.angle_gamma   90.00
#
_symmetry.space_group_name_H-M   'P 1'
#
loop_
_entity.id
_entity.type
_entity.pdbx_description
1 polymer ?
#
loop_
_entity_poly.entity_id
_entity_poly.type
_entity_poly.pdbx_seq_one_letter_code
_entity_poly.pdbx_strand_id
1 'polypeptide(L)'
;MLGRLNNQNQIQRMEKVLNVSYPSDWLNQYSQENFAQHDPIMRIHLGQGPVIWEERFSRAKGSEEKRFIAEASSNGMGSGITFSAASDRNNVGSILSIGGKEPGRNAALVAMLNCLTPHLHQAAVRIANLPPASPSNMPLSQREYDIFHWMSRGKTNWEIATILNISERTVKFHVANVIRKLNANNRTHAIVLGMHLAMTPAS
;
A
#
# COMPACT_ATOMS: atom_id res chain seq x y z
N MET A 1 -7.19 -10.47 -1.86
CA MET A 1 -7.80 -9.19 -1.40
C MET A 1 -6.69 -8.24 -0.96
N LEU A 2 -6.87 -6.93 -1.18
CA LEU A 2 -5.98 -5.85 -0.73
C LEU A 2 -6.77 -4.89 0.18
N GLY A 3 -6.17 -4.45 1.27
CA GLY A 3 -6.80 -3.52 2.21
C GLY A 3 -5.80 -2.64 2.96
N ARG A 4 -6.32 -1.59 3.62
CA ARG A 4 -5.57 -0.76 4.56
C ARG A 4 -5.46 -1.41 5.92
N LEU A 5 -4.31 -1.21 6.53
CA LEU A 5 -3.95 -1.77 7.83
C LEU A 5 -4.13 -0.73 8.93
N ASN A 6 -4.56 -1.21 10.10
CA ASN A 6 -4.48 -0.47 11.35
C ASN A 6 -3.07 -0.62 11.97
N ASN A 7 -2.85 0.01 13.13
CA ASN A 7 -1.57 -0.06 13.86
C ASN A 7 -1.21 -1.47 14.38
N GLN A 8 -2.14 -2.43 14.30
CA GLN A 8 -1.94 -3.83 14.68
C GLN A 8 -1.73 -4.72 13.45
N ASN A 9 -1.46 -4.15 12.26
CA ASN A 9 -1.32 -4.89 10.99
C ASN A 9 -2.54 -5.75 10.61
N GLN A 10 -3.74 -5.36 11.05
CA GLN A 10 -4.98 -6.01 10.64
C GLN A 10 -5.69 -5.18 9.57
N ILE A 11 -6.40 -5.83 8.66
CA ILE A 11 -7.19 -5.14 7.63
C ILE A 11 -8.34 -4.38 8.32
N GLN A 12 -8.28 -3.06 8.26
CA GLN A 12 -9.34 -2.17 8.75
C GLN A 12 -10.35 -1.86 7.66
N ARG A 13 -9.88 -1.69 6.41
CA ARG A 13 -10.70 -1.32 5.26
C ARG A 13 -10.23 -2.03 4.02
N MET A 14 -11.17 -2.63 3.27
CA MET A 14 -10.87 -3.22 1.97
C MET A 14 -10.68 -2.12 0.92
N GLU A 15 -9.61 -2.23 0.13
CA GLU A 15 -9.32 -1.32 -0.99
C GLU A 15 -9.69 -2.00 -2.32
N LYS A 16 -9.39 -3.30 -2.46
CA LYS A 16 -9.72 -4.05 -3.67
C LYS A 16 -9.94 -5.53 -3.38
N VAL A 17 -11.06 -6.05 -3.84
CA VAL A 17 -11.32 -7.50 -3.90
C VAL A 17 -10.99 -7.98 -5.32
N LEU A 18 -10.10 -8.96 -5.42
CA LEU A 18 -9.74 -9.62 -6.66
C LEU A 18 -10.28 -11.04 -6.57
N ASN A 19 -11.46 -11.27 -7.15
CA ASN A 19 -11.99 -12.62 -7.24
C ASN A 19 -11.29 -13.38 -8.37
N VAL A 20 -10.90 -14.62 -8.08
CA VAL A 20 -10.37 -15.57 -9.08
C VAL A 20 -11.39 -16.66 -9.36
N SER A 21 -11.94 -17.27 -8.30
CA SER A 21 -12.81 -18.44 -8.44
C SER A 21 -13.79 -18.63 -7.27
N TYR A 22 -13.94 -17.65 -6.37
CA TYR A 22 -14.98 -17.75 -5.33
C TYR A 22 -16.37 -17.64 -5.99
N PRO A 23 -17.36 -18.43 -5.54
CA PRO A 23 -18.73 -18.36 -6.06
C PRO A 23 -19.30 -16.94 -5.91
N SER A 24 -19.96 -16.43 -6.95
CA SER A 24 -20.58 -15.11 -6.93
C SER A 24 -21.65 -14.98 -5.85
N ASP A 25 -22.44 -16.03 -5.63
CA ASP A 25 -23.52 -16.04 -4.63
C ASP A 25 -22.96 -15.89 -3.22
N TRP A 26 -21.86 -16.58 -2.92
CA TRP A 26 -21.14 -16.42 -1.67
C TRP A 26 -20.60 -15.00 -1.50
N LEU A 27 -20.00 -14.41 -2.53
CA LEU A 27 -19.48 -13.03 -2.46
C LEU A 27 -20.61 -12.00 -2.28
N ASN A 28 -21.77 -12.22 -2.90
CA ASN A 28 -22.94 -11.38 -2.75
C ASN A 28 -23.47 -11.44 -1.31
N GLN A 29 -23.64 -12.64 -0.76
CA GLN A 29 -24.04 -12.84 0.63
C GLN A 29 -23.01 -12.20 1.59
N TYR A 30 -21.72 -12.44 1.37
CA TYR A 30 -20.64 -11.87 2.18
C TYR A 30 -20.69 -10.34 2.25
N SER A 31 -21.02 -9.70 1.13
CA SER A 31 -21.19 -8.25 1.08
C SER A 31 -22.48 -7.77 1.75
N GLN A 32 -23.62 -8.43 1.50
CA GLN A 32 -24.93 -8.04 2.02
C GLN A 32 -25.02 -8.18 3.54
N GLU A 33 -24.45 -9.27 4.07
CA GLU A 33 -24.43 -9.57 5.50
C GLU A 33 -23.23 -8.96 6.24
N ASN A 34 -22.38 -8.19 5.53
CA ASN A 34 -21.21 -7.53 6.10
C ASN A 34 -20.27 -8.50 6.85
N PHE A 35 -20.10 -9.71 6.30
CA PHE A 35 -19.31 -10.77 6.92
C PHE A 35 -17.84 -10.41 7.13
N ALA A 36 -17.33 -9.37 6.45
CA ALA A 36 -16.02 -8.80 6.72
C ALA A 36 -15.76 -8.50 8.21
N GLN A 37 -16.80 -8.13 8.98
CA GLN A 37 -16.67 -7.83 10.42
C GLN A 37 -16.73 -9.08 11.32
N HIS A 38 -17.26 -10.18 10.80
CA HIS A 38 -17.55 -11.40 11.54
C HIS A 38 -16.65 -12.57 11.15
N ASP A 39 -15.93 -12.45 10.03
CA ASP A 39 -14.97 -13.42 9.52
C ASP A 39 -13.68 -13.44 10.38
N PRO A 40 -13.39 -14.56 11.09
CA PRO A 40 -12.18 -14.68 11.90
C PRO A 40 -10.88 -14.56 11.10
N ILE A 41 -10.91 -14.80 9.78
CA ILE A 41 -9.76 -14.67 8.87
C ILE A 41 -9.44 -13.20 8.60
N MET A 42 -10.43 -12.32 8.65
CA MET A 42 -10.21 -10.87 8.51
C MET A 42 -9.44 -10.27 9.70
N ARG A 43 -9.33 -11.01 10.81
CA ARG A 43 -8.61 -10.62 12.03
C ARG A 43 -7.18 -11.16 12.11
N ILE A 44 -6.63 -11.71 11.02
CA ILE A 44 -5.22 -12.11 11.01
C ILE A 44 -4.30 -10.89 11.06
N HIS A 45 -3.13 -11.03 11.67
CA HIS A 45 -2.09 -10.02 11.63
C HIS A 45 -1.28 -10.24 10.37
N LEU A 46 -1.34 -9.32 9.41
CA LEU A 46 -0.68 -9.52 8.13
C LEU A 46 0.84 -9.57 8.30
N GLY A 47 1.48 -10.48 7.56
CA GLY A 47 2.91 -10.77 7.68
C GLY A 47 3.22 -11.95 8.62
N GLN A 48 2.22 -12.52 9.30
CA GLN A 48 2.35 -13.84 9.91
C GLN A 48 2.39 -14.93 8.83
N GLY A 49 2.89 -16.12 9.19
CA GLY A 49 2.87 -17.30 8.31
C GLY A 49 1.46 -17.73 7.90
N PRO A 50 1.34 -18.75 7.04
CA PRO A 50 0.06 -19.22 6.51
C PRO A 50 -0.90 -19.61 7.63
N VAL A 51 -2.19 -19.33 7.44
CA VAL A 51 -3.25 -19.62 8.42
C VAL A 51 -4.23 -20.63 7.85
N ILE A 52 -4.33 -21.80 8.47
CA ILE A 52 -5.41 -22.75 8.20
C ILE A 52 -6.67 -22.22 8.89
N TRP A 53 -7.79 -22.15 8.15
CA TRP A 53 -9.01 -21.49 8.66
C TRP A 53 -9.56 -22.15 9.93
N GLU A 54 -9.47 -23.48 10.03
CA GLU A 54 -9.91 -24.25 11.19
C GLU A 54 -9.22 -23.82 12.50
N GLU A 55 -7.97 -23.37 12.45
CA GLU A 55 -7.25 -22.85 13.64
C GLU A 55 -7.89 -21.60 14.24
N ARG A 56 -8.68 -20.88 13.43
CA ARG A 56 -9.45 -19.71 13.83
C ARG A 56 -10.91 -20.08 14.09
N PHE A 57 -11.52 -20.85 13.20
CA PHE A 57 -12.93 -21.24 13.31
C PHE A 57 -13.22 -22.05 14.58
N SER A 58 -12.36 -23.02 14.93
CA SER A 58 -12.49 -23.81 16.17
C SER A 58 -12.42 -22.99 17.47
N ARG A 59 -11.79 -21.81 17.41
CA ARG A 59 -11.63 -20.90 18.55
C ARG A 59 -12.70 -19.83 18.63
N ALA A 60 -13.52 -19.66 17.58
CA ALA A 60 -14.59 -18.67 17.54
C ALA A 60 -15.65 -18.96 18.62
N LYS A 61 -15.99 -17.93 19.41
CA LYS A 61 -16.99 -18.05 20.48
C LYS A 61 -18.21 -17.17 20.27
N GLY A 62 -18.08 -16.09 19.50
CA GLY A 62 -19.16 -15.13 19.24
C GLY A 62 -20.30 -15.74 18.42
N SER A 63 -21.53 -15.27 18.65
CA SER A 63 -22.71 -15.71 17.88
C SER A 63 -22.56 -15.42 16.39
N GLU A 64 -22.13 -14.21 16.04
CA GLU A 64 -21.97 -13.80 14.63
C GLU A 64 -20.82 -14.53 13.94
N GLU A 65 -19.72 -14.83 14.65
CA GLU A 65 -18.63 -15.63 14.10
C GLU A 65 -19.10 -17.07 13.83
N LYS A 66 -19.88 -17.66 14.73
CA LYS A 66 -20.46 -19.00 14.54
C LYS A 66 -21.45 -19.02 13.37
N ARG A 67 -22.29 -17.98 13.24
CA ARG A 67 -23.19 -17.82 12.09
C ARG A 67 -22.39 -17.76 10.79
N PHE A 68 -21.37 -16.91 10.73
CA PHE A 68 -20.48 -16.81 9.58
C PHE A 68 -19.87 -18.17 9.22
N ILE A 69 -19.35 -18.92 10.21
CA ILE A 69 -18.72 -20.23 9.97
C ILE A 69 -19.74 -21.25 9.41
N ALA A 70 -20.97 -21.24 9.91
CA ALA A 70 -22.03 -22.12 9.42
C ALA A 70 -22.40 -21.80 7.96
N GLU A 71 -22.57 -20.51 7.63
CA GLU A 71 -22.86 -20.03 6.27
C GLU A 71 -21.68 -20.28 5.31
N ALA A 72 -20.45 -20.07 5.76
CA ALA A 72 -19.27 -20.39 4.96
C ALA A 72 -19.25 -21.89 4.66
N SER A 73 -19.56 -22.73 5.65
CA SER A 73 -19.59 -24.19 5.47
C SER A 73 -20.68 -24.66 4.50
N SER A 74 -21.90 -24.12 4.60
CA SER A 74 -23.02 -24.45 3.68
C SER A 74 -22.72 -24.05 2.24
N ASN A 75 -21.93 -22.99 2.03
CA ASN A 75 -21.48 -22.51 0.73
C ASN A 75 -20.17 -23.17 0.24
N GLY A 76 -19.67 -24.22 0.92
CA GLY A 76 -18.44 -24.92 0.53
C GLY A 76 -17.14 -24.17 0.85
N MET A 77 -17.22 -23.09 1.63
CA MET A 77 -16.14 -22.22 2.09
C MET A 77 -15.75 -22.47 3.56
N GLY A 78 -16.08 -23.64 4.12
CA GLY A 78 -15.80 -23.99 5.52
C GLY A 78 -14.34 -24.38 5.80
N SER A 79 -13.52 -24.61 4.76
CA SER A 79 -12.12 -25.01 4.92
C SER A 79 -11.24 -24.37 3.86
N GLY A 80 -10.01 -24.02 4.26
CA GLY A 80 -9.07 -23.32 3.40
C GLY A 80 -7.83 -22.85 4.15
N ILE A 81 -6.98 -22.15 3.40
CA ILE A 81 -5.74 -21.55 3.88
C ILE A 81 -5.64 -20.11 3.40
N THR A 82 -5.10 -19.24 4.25
CA THR A 82 -4.83 -17.84 3.91
C THR A 82 -3.36 -17.51 4.10
N PHE A 83 -2.74 -16.93 3.08
CA PHE A 83 -1.42 -16.34 3.12
C PHE A 83 -1.55 -14.82 3.21
N SER A 84 -0.56 -14.14 3.77
CA SER A 84 -0.61 -12.70 3.92
C SER A 84 0.74 -12.01 3.73
N ALA A 85 0.70 -10.76 3.28
CA ALA A 85 1.85 -9.88 3.24
C ALA A 85 1.41 -8.43 3.46
N ALA A 86 2.27 -7.64 4.09
CA ALA A 86 2.08 -6.22 4.33
C ALA A 86 3.23 -5.41 3.73
N SER A 87 2.97 -4.16 3.40
CA SER A 87 4.01 -3.20 3.03
C SER A 87 4.63 -2.57 4.28
N ASP A 88 5.95 -2.37 4.28
CA ASP A 88 6.65 -1.73 5.42
C ASP A 88 6.49 -0.20 5.43
N ARG A 89 6.37 0.42 4.25
CA ARG A 89 6.39 1.89 4.06
C ARG A 89 5.01 2.46 3.74
N ASN A 90 4.00 1.61 3.56
CA ASN A 90 2.64 1.99 3.25
C ASN A 90 1.71 1.13 4.10
N ASN A 91 0.64 1.70 4.65
CA ASN A 91 -0.29 0.97 5.53
C ASN A 91 -1.27 0.10 4.75
N VAL A 92 -0.75 -0.74 3.86
CA VAL A 92 -1.54 -1.63 3.00
C VAL A 92 -1.02 -3.06 3.09
N GLY A 93 -1.92 -4.02 2.97
CA GLY A 93 -1.57 -5.43 2.98
C GLY A 93 -2.58 -6.26 2.21
N SER A 94 -2.15 -7.45 1.81
CA SER A 94 -2.97 -8.38 1.05
C SER A 94 -3.10 -9.72 1.75
N ILE A 95 -4.25 -10.34 1.52
CA ILE A 95 -4.49 -11.75 1.81
C ILE A 95 -4.73 -12.51 0.52
N LEU A 96 -4.13 -13.69 0.41
CA LEU A 96 -4.39 -14.70 -0.61
C LEU A 96 -5.10 -15.86 0.06
N SER A 97 -6.38 -16.02 -0.22
CA SER A 97 -7.23 -17.05 0.39
C SER A 97 -7.55 -18.13 -0.63
N ILE A 98 -7.35 -19.39 -0.26
CA ILE A 98 -7.64 -20.55 -1.09
C ILE A 98 -8.57 -21.46 -0.28
N GLY A 99 -9.84 -21.52 -0.69
CA GLY A 99 -10.82 -22.46 -0.15
C GLY A 99 -10.69 -23.83 -0.79
N GLY A 100 -10.87 -24.89 -0.01
CA GLY A 100 -10.79 -26.24 -0.52
C GLY A 100 -10.52 -27.29 0.56
N LYS A 101 -10.62 -28.55 0.14
CA LYS A 101 -10.39 -29.72 1.00
C LYS A 101 -8.91 -29.87 1.34
N GLU A 102 -8.61 -30.40 2.52
CA GLU A 102 -7.25 -30.69 3.01
C GLU A 102 -6.28 -29.48 2.89
N PRO A 103 -6.65 -28.30 3.43
CA PRO A 103 -5.82 -27.11 3.30
C PRO A 103 -4.44 -27.35 3.94
N GLY A 104 -3.38 -26.95 3.22
CA GLY A 104 -2.01 -27.04 3.70
C GLY A 104 -1.37 -28.43 3.65
N ARG A 105 -2.05 -29.46 3.13
CA ARG A 105 -1.50 -30.84 3.07
C ARG A 105 -0.15 -30.94 2.34
N ASN A 106 0.04 -30.17 1.26
CA ASN A 106 1.31 -30.12 0.53
C ASN A 106 2.23 -29.03 1.12
N ALA A 107 3.12 -29.44 2.03
CA ALA A 107 4.02 -28.52 2.73
C ALA A 107 4.95 -27.74 1.78
N ALA A 108 5.44 -28.36 0.71
CA ALA A 108 6.29 -27.67 -0.27
C ALA A 108 5.54 -26.55 -0.99
N LEU A 109 4.30 -26.83 -1.43
CA LEU A 109 3.45 -25.83 -2.07
C LEU A 109 3.11 -24.69 -1.10
N VAL A 110 2.83 -25.00 0.18
CA VAL A 110 2.59 -23.98 1.21
C VAL A 110 3.80 -23.06 1.36
N ALA A 111 5.02 -23.62 1.44
CA ALA A 111 6.24 -22.81 1.53
C ALA A 111 6.44 -21.92 0.31
N MET A 112 6.22 -22.45 -0.89
CA MET A 112 6.33 -21.69 -2.15
C MET A 112 5.30 -20.55 -2.22
N LEU A 113 4.02 -20.82 -1.90
CA LEU A 113 2.97 -19.81 -1.90
C LEU A 113 3.20 -18.75 -0.83
N ASN A 114 3.70 -19.13 0.33
CA ASN A 114 4.07 -18.19 1.38
C ASN A 114 5.20 -17.25 0.91
N CYS A 115 6.22 -17.81 0.26
CA CYS A 115 7.32 -17.03 -0.33
C CYS A 115 6.86 -16.14 -1.50
N LEU A 116 5.89 -16.60 -2.29
CA LEU A 116 5.36 -15.86 -3.43
C LEU A 116 4.42 -14.71 -3.03
N THR A 117 3.74 -14.82 -1.89
CA THR A 117 2.67 -13.88 -1.46
C THR A 117 3.10 -12.41 -1.39
N PRO A 118 4.29 -12.04 -0.88
CA PRO A 118 4.79 -10.66 -0.94
C PRO A 118 4.87 -10.09 -2.36
N HIS A 119 5.22 -10.91 -3.35
CA HIS A 119 5.30 -10.48 -4.75
C HIS A 119 3.91 -10.27 -5.36
N LEU A 120 2.96 -11.15 -5.03
CA LEU A 120 1.55 -10.98 -5.41
C LEU A 120 0.93 -9.74 -4.76
N HIS A 121 1.29 -9.44 -3.51
CA HIS A 121 0.88 -8.20 -2.85
C HIS A 121 1.36 -6.96 -3.61
N GLN A 122 2.65 -6.91 -3.99
CA GLN A 122 3.18 -5.77 -4.75
C GLN A 122 2.51 -5.64 -6.13
N ALA A 123 2.19 -6.75 -6.79
CA ALA A 123 1.41 -6.74 -8.02
C ALA A 123 -0.01 -6.19 -7.79
N ALA A 124 -0.68 -6.63 -6.71
CA ALA A 124 -2.00 -6.15 -6.33
C ALA A 124 -2.01 -4.63 -6.05
N VAL A 125 -0.98 -4.11 -5.38
CA VAL A 125 -0.83 -2.66 -5.13
C VAL A 125 -0.71 -1.88 -6.44
N ARG A 126 0.10 -2.36 -7.40
CA ARG A 126 0.26 -1.70 -8.71
C ARG A 126 -1.04 -1.61 -9.49
N ILE A 127 -1.83 -2.69 -9.53
CA ILE A 127 -3.10 -2.71 -10.28
C ILE A 127 -4.27 -2.05 -9.55
N ALA A 128 -4.11 -1.75 -8.25
CA ALA A 128 -5.13 -1.08 -7.46
C ALA A 128 -5.11 0.44 -7.61
N ASN A 129 -4.10 1.02 -8.27
CA ASN A 129 -3.95 2.47 -8.48
C ASN A 129 -4.08 3.28 -7.18
N LEU A 130 -3.53 2.75 -6.08
CA LEU A 130 -3.54 3.44 -4.80
C LEU A 130 -2.63 4.67 -4.84
N PRO A 131 -2.91 5.71 -4.03
CA PRO A 131 -1.98 6.81 -3.83
C PRO A 131 -0.60 6.29 -3.40
N PRO A 132 0.48 6.99 -3.80
CA PRO A 132 1.83 6.60 -3.41
C PRO A 132 2.00 6.63 -1.89
N ALA A 133 2.91 5.79 -1.39
CA ALA A 133 3.20 5.66 0.04
C ALA A 133 3.69 6.96 0.70
N SER A 134 4.22 7.87 -0.10
CA SER A 134 4.59 9.22 0.30
C SER A 134 4.11 10.21 -0.76
N PRO A 135 3.85 11.47 -0.41
CA PRO A 135 3.43 12.47 -1.38
C PRO A 135 4.38 12.50 -2.56
N SER A 136 3.85 12.40 -3.78
CA SER A 136 4.66 12.61 -4.98
C SER A 136 5.25 14.01 -4.98
N ASN A 137 6.41 14.16 -5.63
CA ASN A 137 6.94 15.49 -5.92
C ASN A 137 5.94 16.25 -6.78
N MET A 138 5.76 17.53 -6.50
CA MET A 138 4.94 18.42 -7.30
C MET A 138 5.76 19.04 -8.43
N PRO A 139 5.16 19.27 -9.63
CA PRO A 139 5.83 20.01 -10.69
C PRO A 139 6.28 21.39 -10.21
N LEU A 140 7.53 21.75 -10.53
CA LEU A 140 8.03 23.09 -10.33
C LEU A 140 7.43 24.03 -11.39
N SER A 141 7.12 25.26 -11.01
CA SER A 141 6.82 26.30 -12.01
C SER A 141 8.09 26.65 -12.78
N GLN A 142 7.96 27.32 -13.93
CA GLN A 142 9.12 27.76 -14.71
C GLN A 142 10.10 28.58 -13.85
N ARG A 143 9.59 29.51 -13.03
CA ARG A 143 10.43 30.34 -12.16
C ARG A 143 11.13 29.53 -11.06
N GLU A 144 10.43 28.55 -10.48
CA GLU A 144 11.02 27.65 -9.49
C GLU A 144 12.08 26.75 -10.11
N TYR A 145 11.87 26.31 -11.36
CA TYR A 145 12.84 25.55 -12.13
C TYR A 145 14.09 26.39 -12.45
N ASP A 146 13.94 27.63 -12.92
CA ASP A 146 15.06 28.54 -13.18
C ASP A 146 15.90 28.77 -11.90
N ILE A 147 15.25 28.93 -10.76
CA ILE A 147 15.92 29.05 -9.46
C ILE A 147 16.62 27.74 -9.09
N PHE A 148 15.96 26.59 -9.24
CA PHE A 148 16.55 25.28 -8.99
C PHE A 148 17.78 25.00 -9.88
N HIS A 149 17.75 25.43 -11.13
CA HIS A 149 18.87 25.31 -12.08
C HIS A 149 20.15 25.99 -11.59
N TRP A 150 20.03 27.14 -10.94
CA TRP A 150 21.17 27.83 -10.35
C TRP A 150 21.53 27.28 -8.96
N MET A 151 20.54 26.82 -8.19
CA MET A 151 20.79 26.08 -6.94
C MET A 151 21.67 24.85 -7.18
N SER A 152 21.40 24.07 -8.22
CA SER A 152 22.16 22.85 -8.55
C SER A 152 23.58 23.13 -9.02
N ARG A 153 23.87 24.37 -9.44
CA ARG A 153 25.21 24.88 -9.76
C ARG A 153 25.94 25.49 -8.56
N GLY A 154 25.40 25.34 -7.36
CA GLY A 154 26.02 25.83 -6.13
C GLY A 154 25.87 27.33 -5.88
N LYS A 155 25.03 28.04 -6.64
CA LYS A 155 24.82 29.48 -6.45
C LYS A 155 24.11 29.77 -5.13
N THR A 156 24.48 30.86 -4.46
CA THR A 156 23.81 31.39 -3.27
C THR A 156 22.51 32.11 -3.66
N ASN A 157 21.61 32.35 -2.69
CA ASN A 157 20.37 33.09 -2.98
C ASN A 157 20.64 34.49 -3.53
N TRP A 158 21.70 35.13 -3.06
CA TRP A 158 22.13 36.44 -3.53
C TRP A 158 22.62 36.37 -4.99
N GLU A 159 23.50 35.43 -5.33
CA GLU A 159 23.95 35.24 -6.72
C GLU A 159 22.77 34.94 -7.67
N ILE A 160 21.82 34.11 -7.24
CA ILE A 160 20.62 33.79 -8.03
C ILE A 160 19.76 35.04 -8.24
N ALA A 161 19.60 35.86 -7.19
CA ALA A 161 18.87 37.12 -7.26
C ALA A 161 19.49 38.07 -8.30
N THR A 162 20.82 38.17 -8.31
CA THR A 162 21.57 38.93 -9.31
C THR A 162 21.38 38.37 -10.71
N ILE A 163 21.53 37.06 -10.91
CA ILE A 163 21.43 36.42 -12.23
C ILE A 163 20.02 36.57 -12.82
N LEU A 164 18.98 36.44 -12.01
CA LEU A 164 17.58 36.50 -12.45
C LEU A 164 16.97 37.90 -12.35
N ASN A 165 17.73 38.90 -11.92
CA ASN A 165 17.31 40.28 -11.69
C ASN A 165 16.02 40.41 -10.83
N ILE A 166 16.02 39.74 -9.68
CA ILE A 166 14.92 39.77 -8.69
C ILE A 166 15.49 39.97 -7.27
N SER A 167 14.63 40.21 -6.28
CA SER A 167 15.10 40.35 -4.89
C SER A 167 15.53 39.01 -4.28
N GLU A 168 16.52 39.02 -3.38
CA GLU A 168 16.91 37.83 -2.62
C GLU A 168 15.75 37.27 -1.78
N ARG A 169 14.84 38.15 -1.33
CA ARG A 169 13.59 37.74 -0.65
C ARG A 169 12.70 36.89 -1.57
N THR A 170 12.57 37.29 -2.83
CA THR A 170 11.81 36.53 -3.85
C THR A 170 12.47 35.18 -4.12
N VAL A 171 13.81 35.13 -4.20
CA VAL A 171 14.54 33.86 -4.32
C VAL A 171 14.28 32.96 -3.12
N LYS A 172 14.39 33.48 -1.89
CA LYS A 172 14.10 32.72 -0.65
C LYS A 172 12.70 32.11 -0.67
N PHE A 173 11.70 32.88 -1.10
CA PHE A 173 10.32 32.39 -1.24
C PHE A 173 10.22 31.19 -2.20
N HIS A 174 10.79 31.30 -3.40
CA HIS A 174 10.76 30.20 -4.37
C HIS A 174 11.62 29.00 -3.93
N VAL A 175 12.76 29.21 -3.28
CA VAL A 175 13.57 28.13 -2.69
C VAL A 175 12.78 27.35 -1.66
N ALA A 176 12.03 28.02 -0.78
CA ALA A 176 11.15 27.36 0.18
C ALA A 176 10.07 26.51 -0.52
N ASN A 177 9.48 27.02 -1.60
CA ASN A 177 8.53 26.26 -2.41
C ASN A 177 9.17 25.05 -3.09
N VAL A 178 10.37 25.18 -3.64
CA VAL A 178 11.13 24.06 -4.25
C VAL A 178 11.40 22.98 -3.22
N ILE A 179 11.91 23.34 -2.04
CA ILE A 179 12.18 22.40 -0.93
C ILE A 179 10.90 21.63 -0.57
N ARG A 180 9.78 22.35 -0.41
CA ARG A 180 8.48 21.74 -0.10
C ARG A 180 7.96 20.84 -1.22
N LYS A 181 8.02 21.28 -2.48
CA LYS A 181 7.52 20.54 -3.65
C LYS A 181 8.32 19.27 -3.94
N LEU A 182 9.60 19.23 -3.55
CA LEU A 182 10.48 18.07 -3.66
C LEU A 182 10.48 17.20 -2.38
N ASN A 183 9.63 17.50 -1.40
CA ASN A 183 9.58 16.82 -0.11
C ASN A 183 10.96 16.74 0.58
N ALA A 184 11.76 17.80 0.44
CA ALA A 184 13.10 17.88 0.97
C ALA A 184 13.15 18.55 2.35
N ASN A 185 14.18 18.23 3.12
CA ASN A 185 14.37 18.79 4.47
C ASN A 185 15.08 20.16 4.46
N ASN A 186 15.88 20.43 3.43
CA ASN A 186 16.68 21.64 3.30
C ASN A 186 17.14 21.83 1.84
N ARG A 187 17.83 22.94 1.57
CA ARG A 187 18.35 23.31 0.24
C ARG A 187 19.20 22.21 -0.38
N THR A 188 20.17 21.69 0.36
CA THR A 188 21.10 20.66 -0.12
C THR A 188 20.37 19.37 -0.44
N HIS A 189 19.44 18.95 0.44
CA HIS A 189 18.60 17.79 0.23
C HIS A 189 17.71 17.95 -1.03
N ALA A 190 17.17 19.16 -1.26
CA ALA A 190 16.37 19.44 -2.45
C ALA A 190 17.19 19.32 -3.75
N ILE A 191 18.44 19.77 -3.75
CA ILE A 191 19.36 19.63 -4.89
C ILE A 191 19.58 18.14 -5.21
N VAL A 192 19.79 17.30 -4.18
CA VAL A 192 19.99 15.86 -4.36
C VAL A 192 18.73 15.17 -4.88
N LEU A 193 17.55 15.39 -4.26
CA LEU A 193 16.29 14.76 -4.69
C LEU A 193 15.84 15.23 -6.08
N GLY A 194 16.08 16.50 -6.41
CA GLY A 194 15.70 17.11 -7.68
C GLY A 194 16.69 16.89 -8.82
N MET A 195 17.76 16.10 -8.63
CA MET A 195 18.82 15.94 -9.63
C MET A 195 18.29 15.50 -11.02
N HIS A 196 17.26 14.64 -11.05
CA HIS A 196 16.59 14.24 -12.29
C HIS A 196 16.04 15.44 -13.09
N LEU A 197 15.52 16.47 -12.42
CA LEU A 197 15.05 17.71 -13.08
C LEU A 197 16.20 18.51 -13.68
N ALA A 198 17.40 18.45 -13.11
CA ALA A 198 18.58 19.14 -13.64
C ALA A 198 19.23 18.42 -14.83
N MET A 199 19.09 17.09 -14.90
CA MET A 199 19.69 16.25 -15.95
C MET A 199 18.84 16.16 -17.22
N THR A 200 17.52 16.24 -17.09
CA THR A 200 16.58 16.29 -18.21
C THR A 200 15.74 17.56 -18.10
N PRO A 201 16.25 18.70 -18.60
CA PRO A 201 15.43 19.91 -18.73
C PRO A 201 14.19 19.59 -19.58
N ALA A 202 13.04 20.12 -19.19
CA ALA A 202 11.80 19.94 -19.94
C ALA A 202 12.04 20.31 -21.42
N SER A 203 11.84 19.31 -22.29
CA SER A 203 11.89 19.43 -23.75
C SER A 203 10.75 20.26 -24.31
#